data_AF-A0AAD2DFP7-F1
#
_entry.id   AF-A0AAD2DFP7-F1
#
_cell.length_a   1.000
_cell.length_b   1.000
_cell.length_c   1.000
_cell.angle_alpha   90.00
_cell.angle_beta   90.00
_cell.angle_gamma   90.00
#
_symmetry.space_group_name_H-M   'P 1'
#
loop_
_entity.id
_entity.type
_entity.pdbx_description
1 polymer ?
#
loop_
_entity_poly.entity_id
_entity_poly.type
_entity_poly.pdbx_seq_one_letter_code
_entity_poly.pdbx_strand_id
1 'polypeptide(L)' 'MTRIWWKLEELESEAYLKIITGEEPIDYFDKFSAEWYKQGGDKIVEEVNKEVKSYKEQKNVSN' A
#
# COMPACT_ATOMS: atom_id res chain seq x y z
N MET A 1 -1.54 -1.80 14.95
CA MET A 1 -2.20 -1.39 13.70
C MET A 1 -2.83 -0.03 13.90
N THR A 2 -2.15 1.02 13.47
CA THR A 2 -2.57 2.42 13.59
C THR A 2 -3.73 2.74 12.64
N ARG A 3 -4.52 3.78 12.94
CA ARG A 3 -5.62 4.30 12.09
C ARG A 3 -5.18 4.79 10.69
N ILE A 4 -3.94 4.54 10.29
CA ILE A 4 -3.40 4.95 9.00
C ILE A 4 -3.65 3.86 7.96
N TRP A 5 -3.55 2.58 8.36
CA TRP A 5 -3.75 1.42 7.49
C TRP A 5 -5.16 1.37 6.88
N TRP A 6 -6.22 1.40 7.70
CA TRP A 6 -7.60 1.32 7.19
C TRP A 6 -7.94 2.48 6.24
N LYS A 7 -7.40 3.68 6.51
CA LYS A 7 -7.66 4.86 5.69
C LYS A 7 -6.99 4.77 4.31
N LEU A 8 -5.83 4.11 4.25
CA LEU A 8 -5.11 3.88 3.01
C LEU A 8 -5.77 2.75 2.19
N GLU A 9 -6.27 1.70 2.84
CA GLU A 9 -7.07 0.65 2.17
C GLU A 9 -8.37 1.20 1.56
N GLU A 10 -9.04 2.13 2.26
CA GLU A 10 -10.23 2.81 1.74
C GLU A 10 -9.87 3.66 0.51
N LEU A 11 -8.78 4.43 0.58
CA LEU A 11 -8.27 5.22 -0.54
C LEU A 11 -7.94 4.36 -1.77
N GLU A 12 -7.30 3.20 -1.54
CA GLU A 12 -7.00 2.21 -2.57
C GLU A 12 -8.25 1.66 -3.22
N SER A 13 -9.22 1.23 -2.41
CA SER A 13 -10.47 0.63 -2.89
C SER A 13 -11.28 1.60 -3.74
N GLU A 14 -11.37 2.87 -3.32
CA GLU A 14 -12.03 3.91 -4.10
C GLU A 14 -11.33 4.20 -5.42
N ALA A 15 -9.99 4.31 -5.40
CA ALA A 15 -9.21 4.58 -6.60
C ALA A 15 -9.35 3.44 -7.62
N TYR A 16 -9.25 2.19 -7.17
CA TYR A 16 -9.42 1.03 -8.04
C TYR A 16 -10.83 0.93 -8.59
N LEU A 17 -11.85 1.19 -7.76
CA LEU A 17 -13.23 1.19 -8.23
C LEU A 17 -13.42 2.21 -9.36
N LYS A 18 -12.96 3.45 -9.17
CA LYS A 18 -13.06 4.53 -10.18
C LYS A 18 -12.34 4.20 -11.48
N ILE A 19 -11.17 3.56 -11.40
CA ILE A 19 -10.41 3.14 -12.58
C ILE A 19 -11.13 2.00 -13.31
N ILE A 20 -11.62 0.99 -12.57
CA ILE A 20 -12.27 -0.19 -13.14
C ILE A 20 -13.65 0.16 -13.74
N THR A 21 -14.39 1.08 -13.11
CA THR A 21 -15.68 1.56 -13.63
C THR A 21 -15.52 2.54 -14.79
N GLY A 22 -14.31 3.04 -15.04
CA GLY A 22 -14.01 4.03 -16.07
C GLY A 22 -14.42 5.45 -15.70
N GLU A 23 -14.69 5.73 -14.42
CA GLU A 23 -14.89 7.09 -13.90
C GLU A 23 -13.59 7.92 -13.98
N GLU A 24 -12.44 7.27 -13.83
CA GLU A 24 -11.11 7.87 -13.96
C GLU A 24 -10.24 7.05 -14.92
N PRO A 25 -9.32 7.67 -15.69
CA PRO A 25 -8.38 6.95 -16.54
C PRO A 25 -7.33 6.21 -15.69
N ILE A 26 -6.63 5.25 -16.30
CA ILE A 26 -5.54 4.50 -15.65
C ILE A 26 -4.44 5.41 -15.09
N ASP A 27 -4.19 6.56 -15.72
CA ASP A 27 -3.24 7.60 -15.28
C ASP A 27 -3.58 8.18 -13.90
N TYR A 28 -4.82 8.03 -13.42
CA TYR A 28 -5.21 8.41 -12.06
C TYR A 28 -4.47 7.61 -10.98
N PHE A 29 -3.99 6.40 -11.31
CA PHE A 29 -3.22 5.56 -10.39
C PHE A 29 -1.94 6.25 -9.88
N ASP A 30 -1.28 7.04 -10.72
CA ASP A 30 -0.08 7.79 -10.33
C ASP A 30 -0.41 8.87 -9.28
N LYS A 31 -1.57 9.54 -9.43
CA LYS A 31 -2.07 10.51 -8.44
C LYS A 31 -2.46 9.83 -7.13
N PHE A 32 -3.18 8.71 -7.22
CA PHE A 32 -3.53 7.90 -6.06
C PHE A 32 -2.27 7.49 -5.28
N SER A 33 -1.25 6.97 -5.98
CA SER A 33 0.01 6.55 -5.36
C SER A 33 0.70 7.71 -4.62
N ALA A 34 0.76 8.89 -5.24
CA ALA A 34 1.34 10.08 -4.61
C ALA A 34 0.59 10.49 -3.32
N GLU A 35 -0.75 10.48 -3.34
CA GLU A 35 -1.55 10.82 -2.16
C GLU A 35 -1.46 9.73 -1.07
N TRP A 36 -1.34 8.46 -1.45
CA TRP A 36 -1.11 7.33 -0.56
C TRP A 36 0.20 7.47 0.21
N TYR A 37 1.30 7.76 -0.49
CA TYR A 37 2.59 8.04 0.14
C TYR A 37 2.51 9.23 1.10
N LYS A 38 1.90 10.33 0.67
CA LYS A 38 1.71 11.55 1.47
C LYS A 38 0.90 11.33 2.74
N GLN A 39 -0.07 10.41 2.73
CA GLN A 39 -0.87 10.06 3.91
C GLN A 39 -0.15 9.15 4.92
N GLY A 40 1.11 8.79 4.66
CA GLY A 40 1.94 7.99 5.56
C GLY A 40 2.21 6.58 5.06
N GLY A 41 1.98 6.31 3.77
CA GLY A 41 2.33 5.05 3.13
C GLY A 41 3.80 4.67 3.29
N ASP A 42 4.72 5.65 3.36
CA ASP A 42 6.15 5.40 3.60
C ASP A 42 6.41 4.58 4.88
N LYS A 43 5.67 4.87 5.95
CA LYS A 43 5.82 4.16 7.24
C LYS A 43 5.35 2.72 7.13
N ILE A 44 4.28 2.49 6.38
CA ILE A 44 3.74 1.16 6.11
C ILE A 44 4.73 0.35 5.28
N VAL A 45 5.28 0.94 4.22
CA VAL A 45 6.30 0.29 3.37
C VAL A 45 7.53 -0.10 4.21
N GLU A 46 7.96 0.77 5.12
CA GLU A 46 9.08 0.48 6.01
C GLU A 46 8.78 -0.67 6.99
N GLU A 47 7.59 -0.66 7.61
CA GLU A 47 7.12 -1.72 8.51
C GLU A 47 7.04 -3.07 7.78
N VAL A 48 6.39 -3.11 6.62
CA VAL A 48 6.25 -4.33 5.80
C VAL A 48 7.60 -4.82 5.30
N ASN A 49 8.50 -3.95 4.87
CA ASN A 49 9.83 -4.36 4.42
C ASN A 49 10.65 -5.00 5.55
N LYS A 50 10.57 -4.45 6.77
CA LYS A 50 11.21 -5.05 7.96
C LYS A 50 10.61 -6.42 8.26
N GLU A 51 9.29 -6.53 8.22
CA GLU A 51 8.58 -7.78 8.46
C GLU A 51 8.93 -8.84 7.41
N VAL A 52 8.83 -8.52 6.11
CA VAL A 52 9.19 -9.41 4.99
C VAL A 52 10.66 -9.84 5.07
N LYS A 53 11.58 -8.95 5.45
CA LYS A 53 12.99 -9.29 5.62
C LYS A 53 13.19 -10.30 6.77
N SER A 54 12.57 -10.04 7.92
CA SER A 54 12.56 -10.98 9.05
C SER A 54 11.99 -12.35 8.67
N TYR A 55 10.87 -12.38 7.92
CA TYR A 55 10.29 -13.61 7.42
C TYR A 55 11.23 -14.39 6.48
N LYS A 56 11.96 -13.70 5.59
CA LYS A 56 12.94 -14.32 4.69
C LYS A 56 14.15 -14.89 5.45
N GLU A 57 14.63 -14.18 6.47
CA GLU A 57 15.74 -14.62 7.32
C GLU A 57 15.35 -15.85 8.15
N GLN A 58 14.14 -15.89 8.72
CA GLN A 58 13.62 -17.07 9.42
C GLN A 58 13.53 -18.31 8.52
N LYS A 59 13.11 -18.14 7.26
CA LYS A 59 13.06 -19.24 6.28
C LYS A 59 14.44 -19.73 5.85
N ASN A 60 15.43 -18.86 5.71
CA ASN A 60 16.79 -19.23 5.31
C ASN A 60 17.59 -19.96 6.41
N VAL A 61 17.19 -19.86 7.68
CA VAL A 61 17.80 -20.63 8.80
C VAL A 61 17.16 -22.01 8.96
N SER A 62 16.01 -22.25 8.31
CA SER A 62 15.25 -23.50 8.39
C SER A 62 15.50 -24.48 7.24
N ASN A 63 16.52 -24.24 6.40
CA ASN A 63 16.84 -25.07 5.24
C ASN A 63 18.27 -25.63 5.29
#